data_AF-A0A1M6RUL8-F1
#
_entry.id   AF-A0A1M6RUL8-F1
#
_cell.length_a   1.000
_cell.length_b   1.000
_cell.length_c   1.000
_cell.angle_alpha   90.00
_cell.angle_beta   90.00
_cell.angle_gamma   90.00
#
_symmetry.space_group_name_H-M   'P 1'
#
loop_
_entity.id
_entity.type
_entity.pdbx_description
1 polymer ?
#
loop_
_entity_poly.entity_id
_entity_poly.type
_entity_poly.pdbx_seq_one_letter_code
_entity_poly.pdbx_strand_id
1 'polypeptide(L)'
;MELQIVLKSKEDLQTALEPFRNWEELSYSLEEIPYGDCFLYVARVEDKDFEKLVGIFQSKEEAMGAFLTLCMEYGWEEVPKSYVIYHAVFDGDRLVAAIKTEQGIEEYVQTTLEDMIKKIASYPRVVAFSYDVVTYIKDIYPDIDSKLYLVSKELNKLGLEVPSVEGLSNRQAIELIESLLEKLPPVSKPLTECEQA
;
A
#
# COMPACT_ATOMS: atom_id res chain seq x y z
N MET A 1 7.46 6.65 13.69
CA MET A 1 7.57 6.05 12.32
C MET A 1 7.20 4.57 12.35
N GLU A 2 6.45 4.10 11.35
CA GLU A 2 6.12 2.68 11.18
C GLU A 2 6.59 2.21 9.79
N LEU A 3 7.33 1.11 9.78
CA LEU A 3 7.92 0.48 8.61
C LEU A 3 7.46 -0.96 8.53
N GLN A 4 7.43 -1.52 7.34
CA GLN A 4 6.98 -2.88 7.10
C GLN A 4 7.77 -3.57 6.00
N ILE A 5 7.87 -4.89 6.09
CA ILE A 5 8.54 -5.75 5.08
C ILE A 5 7.89 -7.13 5.05
N VAL A 6 7.85 -7.76 3.87
CA VAL A 6 7.39 -9.15 3.71
C VAL A 6 8.58 -10.05 3.44
N LEU A 7 8.75 -11.10 4.22
CA LEU A 7 9.89 -12.02 4.13
C LEU A 7 9.43 -13.47 4.15
N LYS A 8 10.19 -14.36 3.50
CA LYS A 8 9.92 -15.81 3.51
C LYS A 8 10.35 -16.50 4.78
N SER A 9 11.47 -16.05 5.33
CA SER A 9 12.12 -16.73 6.44
C SER A 9 12.56 -15.75 7.53
N LYS A 10 12.74 -16.29 8.73
CA LYS A 10 13.34 -15.54 9.85
C LYS A 10 14.82 -15.26 9.65
N GLU A 11 15.48 -15.95 8.72
CA GLU A 11 16.88 -15.72 8.37
C GLU A 11 17.00 -14.42 7.58
N ASP A 12 16.12 -14.20 6.60
CA ASP A 12 16.07 -12.94 5.82
C ASP A 12 15.84 -11.72 6.73
N LEU A 13 15.07 -11.90 7.81
CA LEU A 13 14.82 -10.85 8.79
C LEU A 13 16.12 -10.35 9.45
N GLN A 14 17.11 -11.23 9.66
CA GLN A 14 18.37 -10.83 10.30
C GLN A 14 19.14 -9.82 9.45
N THR A 15 19.10 -9.98 8.13
CA THR A 15 19.69 -9.04 7.16
C THR A 15 18.85 -7.78 7.08
N ALA A 16 17.52 -7.92 7.00
CA ALA A 16 16.62 -6.77 6.93
C ALA A 16 16.72 -5.85 8.18
N LEU A 17 17.12 -6.37 9.34
CA LEU A 17 17.29 -5.58 10.56
C LEU A 17 18.63 -4.83 10.66
N GLU A 18 19.54 -4.94 9.69
CA GLU A 18 20.82 -4.21 9.74
C GLU A 18 20.68 -2.69 9.90
N PRO A 19 19.77 -1.97 9.21
CA PRO A 19 19.57 -0.54 9.43
C PRO A 19 19.27 -0.19 10.88
N PHE A 20 18.45 -0.99 11.55
CA PHE A 20 18.05 -0.79 12.94
C PHE A 20 19.19 -1.10 13.92
N ARG A 21 20.12 -1.99 13.55
CA ARG A 21 21.31 -2.29 14.36
C ARG A 21 22.38 -1.22 14.23
N ASN A 22 22.53 -0.65 13.03
CA ASN A 22 23.51 0.39 12.74
C ASN A 22 23.12 1.74 13.38
N TRP A 23 21.85 1.95 13.68
CA TRP A 23 21.32 3.13 14.36
C TRP A 23 21.02 2.82 15.82
N GLU A 24 22.08 2.63 16.63
CA GLU A 24 22.00 2.19 18.03
C GLU A 24 21.17 3.11 18.93
N GLU A 25 21.02 4.39 18.55
CA GLU A 25 20.23 5.38 19.29
C GLU A 25 18.71 5.17 19.18
N LEU A 26 18.27 4.41 18.16
CA LEU A 26 16.86 4.15 17.90
C LEU A 26 16.42 2.87 18.61
N SER A 27 15.36 2.97 19.42
CA SER A 27 14.66 1.80 19.93
C SER A 27 13.49 1.46 19.01
N TYR A 28 13.32 0.18 18.70
CA TYR A 28 12.21 -0.29 17.87
C TYR A 28 11.47 -1.47 18.51
N SER A 29 10.18 -1.56 18.21
CA SER A 29 9.39 -2.77 18.43
C SER A 29 9.12 -3.46 17.10
N LEU A 30 9.04 -4.80 17.12
CA LEU A 30 8.77 -5.60 15.93
C LEU A 30 7.54 -6.49 16.18
N GLU A 31 6.58 -6.41 15.27
CA GLU A 31 5.42 -7.29 15.21
C GLU A 31 5.59 -8.27 14.04
N GLU A 32 5.30 -9.56 14.28
CA GLU A 32 5.32 -10.62 13.26
C GLU A 32 3.89 -11.08 13.00
N ILE A 33 3.45 -10.98 11.74
CA ILE A 33 2.12 -11.35 11.29
C ILE A 33 2.24 -12.46 10.23
N PRO A 34 1.68 -13.66 10.45
CA PRO A 34 1.64 -14.69 9.42
C PRO A 34 0.90 -14.20 8.16
N TYR A 35 1.48 -14.42 6.98
CA TYR A 35 0.95 -13.93 5.72
C TYR A 35 1.15 -14.96 4.60
N GLY A 36 0.16 -15.83 4.40
CA GLY A 36 0.29 -16.97 3.47
C GLY A 36 1.46 -17.86 3.88
N ASP A 37 2.38 -18.12 2.93
CA ASP A 37 3.63 -18.84 3.17
C ASP A 37 4.79 -17.94 3.64
N CYS A 38 4.49 -16.70 4.00
CA CYS A 38 5.47 -15.66 4.35
C CYS A 38 5.11 -14.98 5.67
N PHE A 39 5.94 -14.03 6.08
CA PHE A 39 5.77 -13.24 7.29
C PHE A 39 5.78 -11.76 6.94
N LEU A 40 4.75 -11.04 7.37
CA LEU A 40 4.75 -9.58 7.38
C LEU A 40 5.34 -9.12 8.71
N TYR A 41 6.40 -8.35 8.63
CA TYR A 41 7.02 -7.71 9.78
C TYR A 41 6.68 -6.23 9.80
N VAL A 42 6.26 -5.72 10.96
CA VAL A 42 6.01 -4.30 11.18
C VAL A 42 6.95 -3.81 12.26
N ALA A 43 7.86 -2.91 11.89
CA ALA A 43 8.77 -2.24 12.80
C ALA A 43 8.24 -0.86 13.15
N ARG A 44 8.25 -0.53 14.44
CA ARG A 44 7.83 0.79 14.93
C ARG A 44 8.97 1.43 15.70
N VAL A 45 9.32 2.64 15.30
CA VAL A 45 10.29 3.52 15.96
C VAL A 45 9.56 4.75 16.47
N GLU A 46 9.72 5.08 17.74
CA GLU A 46 9.05 6.24 18.35
C GLU A 46 9.70 7.55 17.90
N ASP A 47 8.89 8.58 17.61
CA ASP A 47 9.37 9.88 17.13
C ASP A 47 10.40 10.52 18.07
N LYS A 48 10.25 10.32 19.39
CA LYS A 48 11.17 10.80 20.43
C LYS A 48 12.60 10.29 20.28
N ASP A 49 12.80 9.15 19.61
CA ASP A 49 14.13 8.61 19.40
C ASP A 49 14.88 9.37 18.31
N PHE A 50 14.16 9.83 17.27
CA PHE A 50 14.72 10.73 16.26
C PHE A 50 15.01 12.13 16.81
N GLU A 51 14.25 12.60 17.81
CA GLU A 51 14.53 13.88 18.47
C GLU A 51 15.90 13.88 19.17
N LYS A 52 16.37 12.74 19.66
CA LYS A 52 17.71 12.60 20.27
C LYS A 52 18.85 12.82 19.28
N LEU A 53 18.57 12.66 17.99
CA LEU A 53 19.55 12.79 16.91
C LEU A 53 19.66 14.23 16.39
N VAL A 54 18.80 15.14 16.87
CA VAL A 54 18.90 16.57 16.58
C VAL A 54 20.22 17.11 17.15
N GLY A 55 21.07 17.65 16.29
CA GLY A 55 22.44 18.05 16.60
C GLY A 55 23.50 17.20 15.88
N ILE A 56 23.16 15.97 15.49
CA ILE A 56 23.88 15.21 14.45
C ILE A 56 23.26 15.54 13.09
N PHE A 57 21.92 15.51 13.03
CA PHE A 57 21.12 15.98 11.90
C PHE A 57 20.59 17.40 12.18
N GLN A 58 20.27 18.15 11.12
CA GLN A 58 19.71 19.50 11.19
C GLN A 58 18.30 19.51 11.76
N SER A 59 17.52 18.45 11.53
CA SER A 59 16.18 18.31 12.11
C SER A 59 15.78 16.84 12.34
N LYS A 60 14.68 16.63 13.08
CA LYS A 60 14.05 15.32 13.27
C LYS A 60 13.66 14.70 11.93
N GLU A 61 13.06 15.50 11.05
CA GLU A 61 12.58 15.09 9.74
C GLU A 61 13.74 14.65 8.84
N GLU A 62 14.90 15.31 8.93
CA GLU A 62 16.10 14.88 8.20
C GLU A 62 16.60 13.52 8.72
N ALA A 63 16.69 13.33 10.04
CA ALA A 63 17.07 12.05 10.64
C ALA A 63 16.11 10.93 10.23
N MET A 64 14.80 11.18 10.28
CA MET A 64 13.76 10.26 9.82
C MET A 64 13.91 9.93 8.33
N GLY A 65 14.15 10.92 7.48
CA GLY A 65 14.32 10.72 6.04
C GLY A 65 15.57 9.91 5.69
N ALA A 66 16.69 10.18 6.38
CA ALA A 66 17.93 9.42 6.21
C ALA A 66 17.75 7.95 6.65
N PHE A 67 17.11 7.71 7.80
CA PHE A 67 16.82 6.36 8.28
C PHE A 67 15.87 5.62 7.34
N LEU A 68 14.78 6.25 6.89
CA LEU A 68 13.84 5.66 5.94
C LEU A 68 14.53 5.29 4.62
N THR A 69 15.41 6.15 4.10
CA THR A 69 16.15 5.87 2.86
C THR A 69 16.99 4.61 3.01
N LEU A 70 17.74 4.47 4.12
CA LEU A 70 18.51 3.27 4.40
C LEU A 70 17.61 2.04 4.57
N CYS A 71 16.50 2.15 5.30
CA CYS A 71 15.54 1.06 5.44
C CYS A 71 14.98 0.59 4.09
N MET A 72 14.70 1.51 3.16
CA MET A 72 14.24 1.17 1.81
C MET A 72 15.27 0.41 0.99
N GLU A 73 16.58 0.67 1.16
CA GLU A 73 17.65 -0.12 0.54
C GLU A 73 17.63 -1.59 0.99
N TYR A 74 17.11 -1.86 2.19
CA TYR A 74 16.92 -3.19 2.76
C TYR A 74 15.52 -3.76 2.55
N GLY A 75 14.70 -3.12 1.71
CA GLY A 75 13.36 -3.59 1.33
C GLY A 75 12.24 -3.21 2.29
N TRP A 76 12.49 -2.37 3.29
CA TRP A 76 11.42 -1.83 4.13
C TRP A 76 10.65 -0.73 3.41
N GLU A 77 9.33 -0.70 3.61
CA GLU A 77 8.46 0.36 3.12
C GLU A 77 7.81 1.09 4.31
N GLU A 78 7.55 2.40 4.19
CA GLU A 78 6.71 3.08 5.17
C GLU A 78 5.29 2.50 5.13
N VAL A 79 4.71 2.23 6.31
CA VAL A 79 3.31 1.83 6.44
C VAL A 79 2.44 2.99 5.91
N PRO A 80 1.71 2.83 4.80
CA PRO A 80 0.91 3.91 4.23
C PRO A 80 -0.26 4.21 5.17
N LYS A 81 -0.44 5.51 5.44
CA LYS A 81 -1.40 6.01 6.44
C LYS A 81 -2.82 6.20 5.91
N SER A 82 -2.98 6.16 4.59
CA SER A 82 -4.27 6.33 3.91
C SER A 82 -4.27 5.57 2.60
N TYR A 83 -5.46 5.34 2.06
CA TYR A 83 -5.64 4.74 0.74
C TYR A 83 -6.89 5.29 0.07
N VAL A 84 -6.98 5.08 -1.24
CA VAL A 84 -8.17 5.36 -2.04
C VAL A 84 -8.60 4.08 -2.73
N ILE A 85 -9.89 3.77 -2.76
CA ILE A 85 -10.40 2.65 -3.56
C ILE A 85 -10.75 3.18 -4.95
N TYR A 86 -10.28 2.51 -5.99
CA TYR A 86 -10.53 2.83 -7.38
C TYR A 86 -11.28 1.68 -8.06
N HIS A 87 -12.30 2.04 -8.82
CA HIS A 87 -12.98 1.14 -9.74
C HIS A 87 -13.41 1.90 -10.99
N ALA A 88 -13.67 1.18 -12.08
CA ALA A 88 -14.23 1.78 -13.28
C ALA A 88 -15.05 0.76 -14.06
N VAL A 89 -16.12 1.24 -14.68
CA VAL A 89 -17.05 0.46 -15.49
C VAL A 89 -17.34 1.19 -16.78
N PHE A 90 -17.82 0.45 -17.79
CA PHE A 90 -18.39 1.04 -18.99
C PHE A 90 -19.90 1.19 -18.83
N ASP A 91 -20.40 2.40 -19.04
CA ASP A 91 -21.81 2.71 -19.24
C ASP A 91 -22.03 2.96 -20.75
N GLY A 92 -22.43 1.90 -21.46
CA GLY A 92 -22.40 1.88 -22.93
C GLY A 92 -20.96 2.05 -23.45
N ASP A 93 -20.73 3.09 -24.27
CA ASP A 93 -19.41 3.40 -24.83
C ASP A 93 -18.58 4.33 -23.92
N ARG A 94 -19.11 4.71 -22.75
CA ARG A 94 -18.49 5.70 -21.86
C ARG A 94 -17.85 5.02 -20.66
N LEU A 95 -16.56 5.28 -20.45
CA LEU A 95 -15.90 4.94 -19.21
C LEU A 95 -16.39 5.85 -18.07
N VAL A 96 -16.88 5.24 -17.00
CA VAL A 96 -17.23 5.89 -15.74
C VAL A 96 -16.35 5.31 -14.64
N ALA A 97 -15.39 6.09 -14.19
CA ALA A 97 -14.50 5.75 -13.10
C ALA A 97 -15.04 6.28 -11.77
N ALA A 98 -14.74 5.60 -10.67
CA ALA A 98 -15.09 6.05 -9.34
C ALA A 98 -13.92 5.88 -8.38
N ILE A 99 -13.84 6.81 -7.44
CA ILE A 99 -12.96 6.67 -6.28
C ILE A 99 -13.75 6.79 -4.98
N LYS A 100 -13.37 6.00 -3.98
CA LYS A 100 -13.83 6.13 -2.60
C LYS A 100 -12.72 6.74 -1.77
N THR A 101 -13.03 7.87 -1.14
CA THR A 101 -12.21 8.47 -0.08
C THR A 101 -13.02 8.53 1.22
N GLU A 102 -12.46 9.08 2.28
CA GLU A 102 -13.19 9.39 3.51
C GLU A 102 -14.41 10.29 3.27
N GLN A 103 -14.37 11.13 2.22
CA GLN A 103 -15.47 12.06 1.89
C GLN A 103 -16.65 11.37 1.19
N GLY A 104 -16.48 10.12 0.73
CA GLY A 104 -17.50 9.36 0.02
C GLY A 104 -17.03 8.84 -1.33
N ILE A 105 -17.99 8.39 -2.13
CA ILE A 105 -17.75 7.93 -3.51
C ILE A 105 -17.95 9.10 -4.46
N GLU A 106 -16.95 9.36 -5.29
CA GLU A 106 -17.00 10.35 -6.36
C GLU A 106 -16.84 9.66 -7.70
N GLU A 107 -17.67 10.04 -8.68
CA GLU A 107 -17.64 9.49 -10.04
C GLU A 107 -17.06 10.49 -11.03
N TYR A 108 -16.31 9.97 -11.99
CA TYR A 108 -15.57 10.70 -12.99
C TYR A 108 -15.82 10.06 -14.35
N VAL A 109 -15.87 10.91 -15.35
CA VAL A 109 -16.12 10.55 -16.73
C VAL A 109 -14.91 10.95 -17.55
N GLN A 110 -14.82 10.52 -18.81
CA GLN A 110 -13.65 10.80 -19.67
C GLN A 110 -13.11 12.24 -19.58
N THR A 111 -13.97 13.26 -19.50
CA THR A 111 -13.56 14.68 -19.42
C THR A 111 -13.01 15.11 -18.06
N THR A 112 -13.17 14.32 -17.00
CA THR A 112 -12.74 14.63 -15.63
C THR A 112 -11.78 13.59 -15.04
N LEU A 113 -11.28 12.66 -15.85
CA LEU A 113 -10.32 11.62 -15.40
C LEU A 113 -9.01 12.21 -14.88
N GLU A 114 -8.51 13.30 -15.48
CA GLU A 114 -7.29 13.95 -15.00
C GLU A 114 -7.44 14.49 -13.58
N ASP A 115 -8.61 15.02 -13.22
CA ASP A 115 -8.87 15.54 -11.87
C ASP A 115 -8.97 14.39 -10.86
N MET A 116 -9.54 13.26 -11.27
CA MET A 116 -9.50 12.02 -10.48
C MET A 116 -8.06 11.58 -10.24
N ILE A 117 -7.21 11.57 -11.27
CA ILE A 117 -5.81 11.14 -11.16
C ILE A 117 -5.04 12.05 -10.22
N LYS A 118 -5.22 13.38 -10.29
CA LYS A 118 -4.61 14.32 -9.33
C LYS A 118 -5.00 13.98 -7.89
N LYS A 119 -6.27 13.60 -7.66
CA LYS A 119 -6.73 13.16 -6.33
C LYS A 119 -6.08 11.85 -5.93
N ILE A 120 -6.14 10.82 -6.78
CA ILE A 120 -5.51 9.51 -6.52
C ILE A 120 -4.01 9.65 -6.22
N ALA A 121 -3.30 10.51 -6.96
CA ALA A 121 -1.86 10.73 -6.81
C ALA A 121 -1.47 11.21 -5.40
N SER A 122 -2.39 11.87 -4.68
CA SER A 122 -2.16 12.33 -3.30
C SER A 122 -2.21 11.20 -2.27
N TYR A 123 -2.74 10.03 -2.63
CA TYR A 123 -2.78 8.87 -1.75
C TYR A 123 -1.52 7.99 -1.92
N PRO A 124 -0.99 7.42 -0.82
CA PRO A 124 0.16 6.54 -0.88
C PRO A 124 -0.19 5.13 -1.35
N ARG A 125 -1.47 4.71 -1.25
CA ARG A 125 -1.96 3.43 -1.75
C ARG A 125 -3.27 3.57 -2.52
N VAL A 126 -3.40 2.81 -3.59
CA VAL A 126 -4.60 2.71 -4.42
C VAL A 126 -5.09 1.27 -4.37
N VAL A 127 -6.27 1.04 -3.80
CA VAL A 127 -6.90 -0.27 -3.77
C VAL A 127 -7.74 -0.43 -5.02
N ALA A 128 -7.51 -1.50 -5.78
CA ALA A 128 -8.34 -1.88 -6.91
C ALA A 128 -8.70 -3.37 -6.80
N PHE A 129 -9.81 -3.77 -7.43
CA PHE A 129 -10.24 -5.17 -7.38
C PHE A 129 -9.26 -6.08 -8.14
N SER A 130 -9.00 -5.76 -9.41
CA SER A 130 -8.08 -6.48 -10.29
C SER A 130 -7.28 -5.47 -11.12
N TYR A 131 -6.28 -5.98 -11.84
CA TYR A 131 -5.49 -5.16 -12.75
C TYR A 131 -6.30 -4.64 -13.94
N ASP A 132 -7.35 -5.36 -14.33
CA ASP A 132 -8.15 -5.05 -15.53
C ASP A 132 -8.73 -3.64 -15.47
N VAL A 133 -9.29 -3.24 -14.32
CA VAL A 133 -9.84 -1.89 -14.16
C VAL A 133 -8.76 -0.81 -14.13
N VAL A 134 -7.57 -1.14 -13.66
CA VAL A 134 -6.43 -0.21 -13.59
C VAL A 134 -5.92 0.13 -14.99
N THR A 135 -6.00 -0.81 -15.93
CA THR A 135 -5.55 -0.59 -17.32
C THR A 135 -6.21 0.63 -17.96
N TYR A 136 -7.45 0.96 -17.57
CA TYR A 136 -8.19 2.09 -18.12
C TYR A 136 -7.61 3.47 -17.79
N ILE A 137 -6.76 3.58 -16.76
CA ILE A 137 -6.11 4.83 -16.37
C ILE A 137 -4.59 4.79 -16.50
N LYS A 138 -4.02 3.63 -16.88
CA LYS A 138 -2.58 3.42 -16.91
C LYS A 138 -1.86 4.35 -17.91
N ASP A 139 -2.48 4.63 -19.05
CA ASP A 139 -1.92 5.54 -20.06
C ASP A 139 -1.81 6.99 -19.56
N ILE A 140 -2.64 7.37 -18.59
CA ILE A 140 -2.69 8.74 -18.04
C ILE A 140 -1.96 8.81 -16.69
N TYR A 141 -1.89 7.72 -15.94
CA TYR A 141 -1.18 7.61 -14.68
C TYR A 141 -0.27 6.36 -14.64
N PRO A 142 0.88 6.39 -15.32
CA PRO A 142 1.77 5.22 -15.42
C PRO A 142 2.33 4.75 -14.06
N ASP A 143 2.58 5.69 -13.14
CA ASP A 143 3.19 5.40 -11.84
C ASP A 143 2.24 4.70 -10.85
N ILE A 144 0.97 4.50 -11.22
CA ILE A 144 -0.03 3.86 -10.35
C ILE A 144 0.42 2.48 -9.88
N ASP A 145 1.16 1.73 -10.71
CA ASP A 145 1.66 0.38 -10.39
C ASP A 145 2.41 0.34 -9.04
N SER A 146 3.18 1.40 -8.76
CA SER A 146 3.93 1.58 -7.50
C SER A 146 3.07 1.89 -6.26
N LYS A 147 1.75 1.88 -6.40
CA LYS A 147 0.79 2.17 -5.31
C LYS A 147 -0.33 1.14 -5.23
N LEU A 148 -0.38 0.16 -6.13
CA LEU A 148 -1.52 -0.74 -6.25
C LEU A 148 -1.55 -1.79 -5.15
N TYR A 149 -2.69 -1.87 -4.48
CA TYR A 149 -3.10 -3.02 -3.70
C TYR A 149 -4.25 -3.71 -4.44
N LEU A 150 -4.05 -4.96 -4.87
CA LEU A 150 -5.03 -5.71 -5.66
C LEU A 150 -5.77 -6.74 -4.81
N VAL A 151 -7.07 -6.53 -4.60
CA VAL A 151 -7.92 -7.37 -3.75
C VAL A 151 -7.94 -8.83 -4.25
N SER A 152 -8.15 -9.03 -5.55
CA SER A 152 -8.16 -10.37 -6.17
C SER A 152 -6.85 -11.13 -5.98
N LYS A 153 -5.72 -10.44 -6.03
CA LYS A 153 -4.40 -11.04 -5.81
C LYS A 153 -4.24 -11.52 -4.37
N GLU A 154 -4.70 -10.71 -3.42
CA GLU A 154 -4.61 -11.03 -1.99
C GLU A 154 -5.55 -12.18 -1.61
N LEU A 155 -6.77 -12.22 -2.16
CA LEU A 155 -7.67 -13.36 -2.01
C LEU A 155 -7.04 -14.66 -2.54
N ASN A 156 -6.46 -14.62 -3.74
CA ASN A 156 -5.79 -15.78 -4.35
C ASN A 156 -4.63 -16.31 -3.47
N LYS A 157 -3.80 -15.42 -2.92
CA LYS A 157 -2.69 -15.82 -2.03
C LYS A 157 -3.17 -16.52 -0.76
N LEU A 158 -4.34 -16.17 -0.27
CA LEU A 158 -4.95 -16.79 0.90
C LEU A 158 -5.77 -18.04 0.56
N GLY A 159 -5.83 -18.43 -0.72
CA GLY A 159 -6.67 -19.53 -1.18
C GLY A 159 -8.18 -19.27 -1.01
N LEU A 160 -8.58 -18.00 -0.97
CA LEU A 160 -9.98 -17.58 -0.84
C LEU A 160 -10.63 -17.47 -2.22
N GLU A 161 -11.95 -17.69 -2.25
CA GLU A 161 -12.74 -17.51 -3.47
C GLU A 161 -12.70 -16.04 -3.92
N VAL A 162 -12.36 -15.82 -5.19
CA VAL A 162 -12.39 -14.49 -5.82
C VAL A 162 -13.78 -14.26 -6.40
N PRO A 163 -14.59 -13.34 -5.83
CA PRO A 163 -15.91 -13.06 -6.38
C PRO A 163 -15.81 -12.38 -7.74
N SER A 164 -16.85 -12.51 -8.57
CA SER A 164 -16.94 -11.73 -9.80
C SER A 164 -17.40 -10.30 -9.49
N VAL A 165 -16.73 -9.32 -10.10
CA VAL A 165 -17.16 -7.91 -10.13
C VAL A 165 -17.87 -7.53 -11.44
N GLU A 166 -18.00 -8.48 -12.36
CA GLU A 166 -18.66 -8.24 -13.65
C GLU A 166 -20.13 -7.87 -13.46
N GLY A 167 -20.56 -6.80 -14.14
CA GLY A 167 -21.93 -6.30 -14.07
C GLY A 167 -22.28 -5.53 -12.78
N LEU A 168 -21.34 -5.38 -11.84
CA LEU A 168 -21.53 -4.49 -10.69
C LEU A 168 -21.39 -3.03 -11.12
N SER A 169 -22.22 -2.16 -10.54
CA SER A 169 -21.99 -0.71 -10.60
C SER A 169 -20.73 -0.33 -9.80
N ASN A 170 -20.16 0.84 -10.08
CA ASN A 170 -19.03 1.39 -9.32
C ASN A 170 -19.26 1.33 -7.80
N ARG A 171 -20.45 1.73 -7.35
CA ARG A 171 -20.81 1.69 -5.92
C ARG A 171 -20.80 0.28 -5.36
N GLN A 172 -21.44 -0.67 -6.04
CA GLN A 172 -21.50 -2.07 -5.58
C GLN A 172 -20.11 -2.72 -5.55
N ALA A 173 -19.27 -2.44 -6.54
CA ALA A 173 -17.90 -2.94 -6.58
C ALA A 173 -17.06 -2.35 -5.44
N ILE A 174 -17.19 -1.05 -5.16
CA ILE A 174 -16.51 -0.39 -4.03
C ILE A 174 -16.97 -0.98 -2.69
N GLU A 175 -18.28 -1.14 -2.48
CA GLU A 175 -18.82 -1.73 -1.25
C GLU A 175 -18.35 -3.18 -1.05
N LEU A 176 -18.27 -3.96 -2.14
CA LEU A 176 -17.69 -5.31 -2.12
C LEU A 176 -16.21 -5.27 -1.74
N ILE A 177 -15.41 -4.37 -2.34
CA ILE A 177 -14.00 -4.20 -2.00
C ILE A 177 -13.85 -3.87 -0.52
N GLU A 178 -14.61 -2.90 0.02
CA GLU A 178 -14.58 -2.52 1.44
C GLU A 178 -14.86 -3.74 2.34
N SER A 179 -15.90 -4.52 2.03
CA SER A 179 -16.23 -5.74 2.80
C SER A 179 -15.13 -6.80 2.74
N LEU A 180 -14.42 -6.93 1.62
CA LEU A 180 -13.32 -7.88 1.47
C LEU A 180 -12.08 -7.42 2.24
N LEU A 181 -11.81 -6.11 2.31
CA LEU A 181 -10.68 -5.56 3.05
C LEU A 181 -10.71 -5.90 4.54
N GLU A 182 -11.89 -6.11 5.14
CA GLU A 182 -12.01 -6.56 6.53
C GLU A 182 -11.46 -7.98 6.78
N LYS A 183 -11.41 -8.80 5.73
CA LYS A 183 -10.94 -10.20 5.77
C LYS A 183 -9.54 -10.36 5.19
N LEU A 184 -9.03 -9.31 4.57
CA LEU A 184 -7.72 -9.30 3.94
C LEU A 184 -6.68 -8.67 4.86
N PRO A 185 -5.39 -8.98 4.62
CA PRO A 185 -4.31 -8.29 5.30
C PRO A 185 -4.43 -6.77 5.08
N PRO A 186 -3.97 -5.98 6.05
CA PRO A 186 -4.09 -4.52 5.99
C PRO A 186 -3.63 -3.97 4.64
N VAL A 187 -4.37 -3.00 4.10
CA VAL A 187 -3.99 -2.24 2.88
C VAL A 187 -2.62 -1.57 3.04
N SER A 188 -2.20 -1.39 4.29
CA SER A 188 -0.86 -0.95 4.59
C SER A 188 0.21 -1.86 4.03
N LYS A 189 0.03 -3.17 3.95
CA LYS A 189 1.02 -4.18 3.55
C LYS A 189 1.99 -3.76 2.43
N PRO A 190 3.30 -4.11 2.48
CA PRO A 190 4.29 -3.79 1.45
C PRO A 190 3.87 -4.24 0.04
N LEU A 191 4.28 -3.47 -0.96
CA LEU A 191 4.07 -3.79 -2.39
C LEU A 191 4.99 -4.88 -2.88
N THR A 192 6.15 -4.98 -2.24
CA THR A 192 7.11 -6.05 -2.48
C THR A 192 6.47 -7.41 -2.24
N GLU A 193 6.58 -8.24 -3.27
CA GLU A 193 6.08 -9.59 -3.24
C GLU A 193 7.02 -10.48 -2.45
N CYS A 194 6.43 -11.52 -1.85
CA CYS A 194 7.21 -12.66 -1.45
C CYS A 194 7.59 -13.40 -2.76
N GLU A 195 8.64 -12.93 -3.45
CA GLU A 195 9.03 -13.47 -4.75
C GLU A 195 9.31 -14.96 -4.61
N GLN A 196 8.59 -15.81 -5.35
CA GLN A 196 8.93 -17.21 -5.53
C GLN A 196 10.29 -17.28 -6.26
N ALA A 197 11.38 -17.32 -5.50
CA ALA A 197 12.63 -17.93 -5.94
C ALA A 197 12.35 -19.32 -6.54
#